data_AF-A0A662EB80-F1
#
_entry.id   AF-A0A662EB80-F1
#
_cell.length_a   1.000
_cell.length_b   1.000
_cell.length_c   1.000
_cell.angle_alpha   90.00
_cell.angle_beta   90.00
_cell.angle_gamma   90.00
#
_symmetry.space_group_name_H-M   'P 1'
#
loop_
_entity.id
_entity.type
_entity.pdbx_description
1 polymer ?
#
loop_
_entity_poly.entity_id
_entity_poly.type
_entity_poly.pdbx_seq_one_letter_code
_entity_poly.pdbx_strand_id
1 'polypeptide(L)'
;MGIQIIRSSDSIAANIAEGYGRYSPADRKRFYRYARGSFEETKAWLRKAIRRGVISSENDIEQFARLVDDLGPKLNAFINTTG
;
A
#
# COMPACT_ATOMS: atom_id res chain seq x y z
N MET A 1 -3.42 -11.89 12.05
CA MET A 1 -3.96 -10.89 11.11
C MET A 1 -3.36 -9.51 11.33
N GLY A 2 -3.34 -8.98 12.56
CA GLY A 2 -2.72 -7.68 12.87
C GLY A 2 -1.27 -7.54 12.38
N ILE A 3 -0.43 -8.55 12.62
CA ILE A 3 0.97 -8.53 12.16
C ILE A 3 1.09 -8.48 10.62
N GLN A 4 0.17 -9.12 9.88
CA GLN A 4 0.26 -9.18 8.42
C GLN A 4 -0.14 -7.86 7.77
N ILE A 5 -1.16 -7.17 8.31
CA ILE A 5 -1.53 -5.83 7.83
C ILE A 5 -0.43 -4.80 8.14
N ILE A 6 0.16 -4.83 9.34
CA ILE A 6 1.26 -3.92 9.71
C ILE A 6 2.47 -4.14 8.80
N ARG A 7 2.88 -5.40 8.59
CA ARG A 7 4.03 -5.71 7.73
C ARG A 7 3.80 -5.31 6.28
N SER A 8 2.60 -5.54 5.75
CA SER A 8 2.28 -5.12 4.38
C SER A 8 2.21 -3.60 4.25
N SER A 9 1.67 -2.87 5.24
CA SER A 9 1.67 -1.40 5.22
C SER A 9 3.08 -0.81 5.31
N ASP A 10 3.91 -1.32 6.22
CA ASP A 10 5.29 -0.84 6.43
C ASP A 10 6.16 -1.12 5.19
N SER A 11 5.92 -2.26 4.53
CA SER A 11 6.61 -2.63 3.30
C SER A 11 6.34 -1.65 2.14
N ILE A 12 5.21 -0.94 2.12
CA ILE A 12 4.94 0.10 1.11
C ILE A 12 5.98 1.22 1.25
N ALA A 13 6.13 1.75 2.46
CA ALA A 13 7.08 2.84 2.73
C ALA A 13 8.53 2.38 2.51
N ALA A 14 8.88 1.18 2.97
CA ALA A 14 10.21 0.61 2.79
C ALA A 14 10.58 0.49 1.31
N ASN A 15 9.71 -0.09 0.48
CA ASN A 15 9.96 -0.23 -0.96
C ASN A 15 10.03 1.13 -1.68
N ILE A 16 9.25 2.13 -1.27
CA ILE A 16 9.37 3.49 -1.81
C ILE A 16 10.76 4.06 -1.46
N ALA A 17 11.17 4.00 -0.19
CA ALA A 17 12.48 4.51 0.23
C ALA A 17 13.65 3.78 -0.46
N GLU A 18 13.58 2.45 -0.57
CA GLU A 18 14.58 1.65 -1.28
C GLU A 18 14.64 2.01 -2.77
N GLY A 19 13.48 2.27 -3.39
CA GLY A 19 13.40 2.74 -4.76
C GLY A 19 14.07 4.11 -4.92
N TYR A 20 13.82 5.07 -4.02
CA TYR A 20 14.49 6.37 -4.05
C TYR A 20 16.02 6.27 -4.00
N GLY A 21 16.56 5.28 -3.30
CA GLY A 21 17.99 5.04 -3.21
C GLY A 21 18.64 4.42 -4.47
N ARG A 22 17.87 4.06 -5.51
CA ARG A 22 18.44 3.43 -6.72
C ARG A 22 18.87 4.45 -7.77
N TYR A 23 20.02 4.17 -8.38
CA TYR A 23 20.64 5.01 -9.40
C TYR A 23 19.85 4.98 -10.73
N SER A 24 19.49 3.79 -11.20
CA SER A 24 18.82 3.63 -12.49
C SER A 24 17.30 3.78 -12.38
N PRO A 25 16.65 4.48 -13.32
CA PRO A 25 15.20 4.50 -13.46
C PRO A 25 14.51 3.13 -13.39
N ALA A 26 15.08 2.15 -14.09
CA ALA A 26 14.50 0.82 -14.20
C ALA A 26 14.48 0.11 -12.84
N ASP A 27 15.56 0.25 -12.07
CA ASP A 27 15.64 -0.31 -10.71
C ASP A 27 14.68 0.40 -9.77
N ARG A 28 14.61 1.74 -9.78
CA ARG A 28 13.62 2.50 -8.98
C ARG A 28 12.20 1.98 -9.20
N LYS A 29 11.82 1.86 -10.48
CA LYS A 29 10.48 1.42 -10.89
C LYS A 29 10.17 0.00 -10.43
N ARG A 30 11.16 -0.89 -10.34
CA ARG A 30 11.01 -2.24 -9.81
C ARG A 30 10.60 -2.21 -8.32
N PHE A 31 11.28 -1.40 -7.50
CA PHE A 31 10.92 -1.22 -6.09
C PHE A 31 9.54 -0.59 -5.91
N TYR A 32 9.19 0.42 -6.71
CA TYR A 32 7.86 1.02 -6.60
C TYR A 32 6.72 0.06 -7.01
N ARG A 33 6.98 -0.86 -7.94
CA ARG A 33 6.04 -1.96 -8.24
C ARG A 33 5.89 -2.92 -7.05
N TYR A 34 6.94 -3.16 -6.27
CA TYR A 34 6.83 -3.92 -5.02
C TYR A 34 6.00 -3.17 -3.97
N ALA A 35 6.19 -1.85 -3.83
CA ALA A 35 5.32 -1.03 -2.98
C ALA A 35 3.84 -1.14 -3.36
N ARG A 36 3.53 -1.15 -4.67
CA ARG A 36 2.16 -1.40 -5.17
C ARG A 36 1.66 -2.80 -4.82
N GLY A 37 2.51 -3.83 -4.88
CA GLY A 37 2.16 -5.17 -4.42
C GLY A 37 1.78 -5.20 -2.94
N SER A 38 2.60 -4.60 -2.08
CA SER A 38 2.31 -4.49 -0.64
C SER A 38 1.04 -3.68 -0.34
N PHE A 39 0.72 -2.67 -1.15
CA PHE A 39 -0.55 -1.94 -1.07
C PHE A 39 -1.76 -2.84 -1.36
N GLU A 40 -1.70 -3.67 -2.41
CA GLU A 40 -2.76 -4.65 -2.72
C GLU A 40 -2.97 -5.66 -1.58
N GLU A 41 -1.88 -6.16 -0.99
CA GLU A 41 -1.95 -7.05 0.18
C GLU A 41 -2.59 -6.35 1.39
N THR A 42 -2.22 -5.10 1.66
CA THR A 42 -2.80 -4.30 2.74
C THR A 42 -4.32 -4.19 2.58
N LYS A 43 -4.81 -3.89 1.36
CA LYS A 43 -6.25 -3.87 1.07
C LYS A 43 -6.92 -5.23 1.30
N ALA A 44 -6.27 -6.32 0.91
CA ALA A 44 -6.80 -7.66 1.13
C ALA A 44 -6.96 -7.97 2.63
N TRP A 45 -5.98 -7.58 3.44
CA TRP A 45 -6.03 -7.74 4.89
C TRP A 45 -7.08 -6.85 5.56
N LEU A 46 -7.21 -5.58 5.15
CA LEU A 46 -8.27 -4.67 5.61
C LEU A 46 -9.66 -5.27 5.36
N ARG A 47 -9.93 -5.68 4.12
CA ARG A 47 -11.22 -6.31 3.76
C ARG A 47 -11.49 -7.57 4.59
N LYS A 48 -10.46 -8.36 4.88
CA LYS A 48 -10.58 -9.57 5.72
C LYS A 48 -10.84 -9.24 7.18
N ALA A 49 -10.23 -8.17 7.71
CA ALA A 49 -10.47 -7.68 9.06
C ALA A 49 -11.92 -7.17 9.23
N ILE A 50 -12.42 -6.42 8.24
CA ILE A 50 -13.81 -5.94 8.21
C ILE A 50 -14.79 -7.12 8.19
N ARG A 51 -14.61 -8.07 7.25
CA ARG A 51 -15.49 -9.26 7.15
C ARG A 51 -15.51 -10.14 8.41
N ARG A 52 -14.45 -10.09 9.22
CA ARG A 52 -14.35 -10.85 10.47
C ARG A 52 -14.82 -10.07 11.69
N GLY A 53 -15.32 -8.85 11.51
CA GLY A 53 -15.75 -7.98 12.61
C GLY A 53 -14.61 -7.47 13.49
N VAL A 54 -13.34 -7.61 13.05
CA VAL A 54 -12.18 -7.04 13.78
C VAL A 54 -12.17 -5.51 13.65
N ILE A 55 -12.56 -5.02 12.47
CA ILE A 55 -12.85 -3.61 12.23
C ILE A 55 -14.36 -3.55 11.95
N SER A 56 -15.13 -3.02 12.89
CA SER A 56 -16.60 -3.01 12.84
C SER A 56 -17.20 -1.62 12.92
N SER A 57 -16.43 -0.62 13.35
CA SER A 57 -16.81 0.79 13.31
C SER A 57 -17.01 1.24 11.86
N GLU A 58 -18.22 1.72 11.53
CA GLU A 58 -18.53 2.26 10.20
C GLU A 58 -17.61 3.43 9.85
N ASN A 59 -17.32 4.29 10.83
CA ASN A 59 -16.38 5.40 10.68
C ASN A 59 -14.98 4.89 10.30
N ASP A 60 -14.49 3.83 10.94
CA ASP A 60 -13.14 3.31 10.65
C ASP A 60 -13.10 2.68 9.25
N ILE A 61 -14.13 1.92 8.89
CA ILE A 61 -14.30 1.33 7.55
C ILE A 61 -14.26 2.42 6.48
N GLU A 62 -15.02 3.49 6.68
CA GLU A 62 -15.09 4.60 5.75
C GLU A 62 -13.76 5.37 5.65
N GLN A 63 -13.07 5.57 6.78
CA GLN A 63 -11.73 6.15 6.79
C GLN A 63 -10.72 5.29 6.00
N PHE A 64 -10.73 3.97 6.20
CA PHE A 64 -9.87 3.07 5.43
C PHE A 64 -10.21 3.07 3.93
N ALA A 65 -11.49 3.11 3.57
CA ALA A 65 -11.92 3.20 2.19
C ALA A 65 -11.40 4.48 1.52
N ARG A 66 -11.59 5.64 2.17
CA ARG A 66 -11.08 6.93 1.70
C ARG A 66 -9.56 6.92 1.51
N LEU A 67 -8.81 6.37 2.47
CA LEU A 67 -7.35 6.27 2.36
C LEU A 67 -6.93 5.40 1.17
N VAL A 68 -7.59 4.27 0.97
CA VAL A 68 -7.30 3.37 -0.15
C VAL A 68 -7.61 4.02 -1.49
N ASP A 69 -8.75 4.69 -1.60
CA ASP A 69 -9.21 5.35 -2.83
C ASP A 69 -8.35 6.58 -3.18
N ASP A 70 -7.80 7.27 -2.18
CA ASP A 70 -6.87 8.39 -2.38
C ASP A 70 -5.45 7.92 -2.74
N LEU A 71 -4.92 6.93 -2.01
CA LEU A 71 -3.51 6.52 -2.17
C LEU A 71 -3.27 5.64 -3.40
N GLY A 72 -4.24 4.80 -3.80
CA GLY A 72 -4.09 3.90 -4.94
C GLY A 72 -3.76 4.62 -6.26
N PRO A 73 -4.57 5.62 -6.67
CA PRO A 73 -4.29 6.43 -7.86
C PRO A 73 -2.97 7.20 -7.76
N LYS A 74 -2.66 7.79 -6.59
CA LYS A 74 -1.40 8.53 -6.37
C LYS A 74 -0.18 7.64 -6.53
N LEU A 75 -0.20 6.44 -5.96
CA LEU A 75 0.88 5.47 -6.10
C LEU A 75 1.07 5.04 -7.56
N ASN A 76 -0.03 4.77 -8.28
CA ASN A 76 0.03 4.43 -9.70
C ASN A 76 0.58 5.58 -10.55
N ALA A 77 0.12 6.82 -10.30
CA ALA A 77 0.62 8.00 -10.98
C ALA A 77 2.12 8.19 -10.74
N PHE A 78 2.55 8.11 -9.48
CA PHE A 78 3.96 8.18 -9.09
C PHE A 78 4.83 7.13 -9.81
N ILE A 79 4.39 5.87 -9.86
CA ILE A 79 5.11 4.80 -10.58
C ILE A 79 5.20 5.08 -12.08
N ASN A 80 4.17 5.68 -12.66
CA ASN A 80 4.11 5.96 -14.09
C ASN A 80 4.98 7.16 -14.48
N THR A 81 5.00 8.20 -13.64
CA THR A 81 5.80 9.41 -13.88
C THR A 81 7.26 9.24 -13.49
N THR A 82 7.58 8.28 -12.62
CA THR A 82 8.98 8.01 -12.28
C THR A 82 9.62 7.12 -13.34
N GLY A 83 10.55 7.73 -14.06
CA GLY A 83 11.46 7.11 -15.02
C GLY A 83 12.87 7.65 -14.88
#